data_AF-A0A2D8U7X9-F1
#
_entry.id   AF-A0A2D8U7X9-F1
#
_cell.length_a   1.000
_cell.length_b   1.000
_cell.length_c   1.000
_cell.angle_alpha   90.00
_cell.angle_beta   90.00
_cell.angle_gamma   90.00
#
_symmetry.space_group_name_H-M   'P 1'
#
loop_
_entity.id
_entity.type
_entity.pdbx_description
1 polymer ?
#
loop_
_entity_poly.entity_id
_entity_poly.type
_entity_poly.pdbx_seq_one_letter_code
_entity_poly.pdbx_strand_id
1 'polypeptide(L)'
;MKYATCNEYFENWPIEDVFGYAADLGYDGVEIAPFTLAESVDEISNHQRNEIRSAAERSGIEIVGLHWLLASPKGLYITHPDESIYSKTREYFQSLIQFCGDLGGRVMIIGSPMQRNILEGWNKSDCWNRMRATFEDSLYLAEKMGVFLCIEALSKDQTNIISTCDEARKMVQEINHPHFKTMVDVCSGSTEEVTVSQLIKDSGQDLYHVHVNDANKRGPGFGKTDFNSVISTLREIEYEHYVSVEVFDFSPDPRTIAAGSLHYLKGIDSALSHPV
;
A
#
# COMPACT_ATOMS: atom_id res chain seq x y z
N MET A 1 -3.19 -16.30 -3.54
CA MET A 1 -3.01 -14.84 -3.67
C MET A 1 -3.87 -14.26 -4.78
N LYS A 2 -4.20 -12.98 -4.66
CA LYS A 2 -4.89 -12.16 -5.66
C LYS A 2 -3.95 -11.10 -6.23
N TYR A 3 -4.18 -10.66 -7.46
CA TYR A 3 -3.40 -9.60 -8.09
C TYR A 3 -4.17 -8.29 -8.16
N ALA A 4 -3.51 -7.20 -7.81
CA ALA A 4 -4.07 -5.86 -7.90
C ALA A 4 -3.13 -4.89 -8.60
N THR A 5 -3.61 -3.69 -8.87
CA THR A 5 -2.77 -2.58 -9.34
C THR A 5 -3.22 -1.26 -8.76
N CYS A 6 -2.30 -0.32 -8.57
CA CYS A 6 -2.66 1.03 -8.15
C CYS A 6 -3.19 1.87 -9.32
N ASN A 7 -4.03 2.86 -9.01
CA ASN A 7 -4.61 3.75 -10.02
C ASN A 7 -3.71 4.95 -10.37
N GLU A 8 -2.69 5.26 -9.57
CA GLU A 8 -1.95 6.52 -9.67
C GLU A 8 -1.23 6.74 -11.00
N TYR A 9 -0.71 5.68 -11.63
CA TYR A 9 0.02 5.78 -12.88
C TYR A 9 -0.92 5.86 -14.11
N PHE A 10 -2.23 5.72 -13.92
CA PHE A 10 -3.26 6.01 -14.93
C PHE A 10 -3.60 7.50 -14.94
N GLU A 11 -2.58 8.34 -15.14
CA GLU A 11 -2.72 9.79 -15.06
C GLU A 11 -3.84 10.30 -15.96
N ASN A 12 -4.74 11.12 -15.39
CA ASN A 12 -5.90 11.72 -16.05
C ASN A 12 -6.99 10.74 -16.51
N TRP A 13 -6.97 9.48 -16.05
CA TRP A 13 -8.08 8.56 -16.28
C TRP A 13 -9.16 8.75 -15.20
N PRO A 14 -10.45 8.76 -15.58
CA PRO A 14 -11.53 8.55 -14.63
C PRO A 14 -11.34 7.20 -13.91
N ILE A 15 -11.65 7.15 -12.61
CA ILE A 15 -11.41 5.95 -11.80
C ILE A 15 -12.23 4.74 -12.30
N GLU A 16 -13.41 4.98 -12.86
CA GLU A 16 -14.26 3.98 -13.50
C GLU A 16 -13.60 3.32 -14.72
N ASP A 17 -12.84 4.08 -15.50
CA ASP A 17 -12.10 3.57 -16.67
C ASP A 17 -10.92 2.71 -16.21
N VAL A 18 -10.28 3.07 -15.09
CA VAL A 18 -9.25 2.25 -14.46
C VAL A 18 -9.84 0.92 -14.00
N PHE A 19 -11.00 0.91 -13.34
CA PHE A 19 -11.67 -0.32 -12.94
C PHE A 19 -12.03 -1.19 -14.14
N GLY A 20 -12.64 -0.62 -15.19
CA GLY A 20 -12.98 -1.36 -16.40
C GLY A 20 -11.75 -1.98 -17.05
N TYR A 21 -10.67 -1.22 -17.19
CA TYR A 21 -9.44 -1.71 -17.81
C TYR A 21 -8.71 -2.77 -16.96
N ALA A 22 -8.69 -2.60 -15.63
CA ALA A 22 -8.14 -3.60 -14.71
C ALA A 22 -8.91 -4.93 -14.82
N ALA A 23 -10.25 -4.87 -14.92
CA ALA A 23 -11.10 -6.04 -15.14
C ALA A 23 -10.81 -6.74 -16.46
N ASP A 24 -10.68 -5.98 -17.55
CA ASP A 24 -10.39 -6.51 -18.89
C ASP A 24 -9.04 -7.26 -18.94
N LEU A 25 -8.05 -6.81 -18.17
CA LEU A 25 -6.76 -7.50 -18.03
C LEU A 25 -6.84 -8.73 -17.09
N GLY A 26 -7.86 -8.78 -16.24
CA GLY A 26 -8.06 -9.83 -15.24
C GLY A 26 -7.29 -9.60 -13.94
N TYR A 27 -7.09 -8.34 -13.53
CA TYR A 27 -6.78 -8.03 -12.14
C TYR A 27 -7.98 -8.37 -11.25
N ASP A 28 -7.72 -8.70 -9.98
CA ASP A 28 -8.76 -8.96 -8.98
C ASP A 28 -9.16 -7.67 -8.25
N GLY A 29 -8.27 -6.67 -8.20
CA GLY A 29 -8.52 -5.44 -7.47
C GLY A 29 -7.72 -4.23 -7.92
N VAL A 30 -8.15 -3.05 -7.46
CA VAL A 30 -7.46 -1.77 -7.63
C VAL A 30 -7.19 -1.13 -6.28
N GLU A 31 -5.95 -0.68 -6.08
CA GLU A 31 -5.56 0.17 -4.96
C GLU A 31 -5.68 1.64 -5.35
N ILE A 32 -6.22 2.47 -4.46
CA ILE A 32 -6.55 3.86 -4.77
C ILE A 32 -5.60 4.81 -4.05
N ALA A 33 -4.90 5.64 -4.80
CA ALA A 33 -4.25 6.86 -4.32
C ALA A 33 -5.32 7.96 -4.17
N PRO A 34 -5.73 8.35 -2.95
CA PRO A 34 -6.87 9.27 -2.77
C PRO A 34 -6.67 10.63 -3.42
N PHE A 35 -5.41 11.09 -3.51
CA PHE A 35 -5.06 12.38 -4.11
C PHE A 35 -5.41 12.47 -5.61
N THR A 36 -5.62 11.34 -6.27
CA THR A 36 -6.06 11.29 -7.67
C THR A 36 -7.55 11.59 -7.83
N LEU A 37 -8.33 11.47 -6.77
CA LEU A 37 -9.78 11.68 -6.75
C LEU A 37 -10.16 13.09 -6.32
N ALA A 38 -9.49 13.62 -5.30
CA ALA A 38 -9.68 14.96 -4.76
C ALA A 38 -8.46 15.39 -3.95
N GLU A 39 -8.37 16.68 -3.59
CA GLU A 39 -7.31 17.16 -2.69
C GLU A 39 -7.43 16.55 -1.29
N SER A 40 -8.66 16.38 -0.80
CA SER A 40 -8.96 15.74 0.48
C SER A 40 -10.12 14.75 0.34
N VAL A 41 -10.05 13.61 1.04
CA VAL A 41 -11.19 12.66 1.08
C VAL A 41 -12.42 13.24 1.77
N ASP A 42 -12.26 14.29 2.58
CA ASP A 42 -13.38 15.00 3.22
C ASP A 42 -14.22 15.80 2.20
N GLU A 43 -13.67 16.09 1.03
CA GLU A 43 -14.38 16.76 -0.07
C GLU A 43 -15.21 15.79 -0.91
N ILE A 44 -14.95 14.49 -0.78
CA ILE A 44 -15.65 13.44 -1.52
C ILE A 44 -16.92 13.07 -0.74
N SER A 45 -18.07 13.50 -1.25
CA SER A 45 -19.36 13.26 -0.62
C SER A 45 -19.72 11.76 -0.55
N ASN A 46 -20.60 11.39 0.38
CA ASN A 46 -21.10 10.00 0.48
C ASN A 46 -21.74 9.50 -0.83
N HIS A 47 -22.32 10.40 -1.63
CA HIS A 47 -22.86 10.04 -2.94
C HIS A 47 -21.74 9.62 -3.90
N GLN A 48 -20.68 10.44 -4.02
CA GLN A 48 -19.51 10.13 -4.85
C GLN A 48 -18.79 8.86 -4.37
N ARG A 49 -18.66 8.65 -3.05
CA ARG A 49 -18.10 7.41 -2.49
C ARG A 49 -18.89 6.18 -2.94
N ASN A 50 -20.22 6.26 -2.90
CA ASN A 50 -21.07 5.18 -3.40
C ASN A 50 -20.97 4.99 -4.92
N GLU A 51 -20.83 6.07 -5.70
CA GLU A 51 -20.63 5.98 -7.15
C GLU A 51 -19.32 5.26 -7.49
N ILE A 52 -18.24 5.58 -6.79
CA ILE A 52 -16.93 4.91 -6.94
C ILE A 52 -17.06 3.43 -6.60
N ARG A 53 -17.63 3.09 -5.44
CA ARG A 53 -17.86 1.69 -5.04
C ARG A 53 -18.68 0.94 -6.09
N SER A 54 -19.81 1.51 -6.51
CA SER A 54 -20.68 0.87 -7.51
C SER A 54 -20.02 0.77 -8.88
N ALA A 55 -19.09 1.65 -9.24
CA ALA A 55 -18.31 1.53 -10.47
C ALA A 55 -17.39 0.30 -10.42
N ALA A 56 -16.67 0.10 -9.33
CA ALA A 56 -15.84 -1.08 -9.13
C ALA A 56 -16.67 -2.37 -9.15
N GLU A 57 -17.81 -2.39 -8.43
CA GLU A 57 -18.74 -3.54 -8.41
C GLU A 57 -19.29 -3.89 -9.80
N ARG A 58 -19.66 -2.88 -10.61
CA ARG A 58 -20.14 -3.10 -12.00
C ARG A 58 -19.07 -3.70 -12.90
N SER A 59 -17.80 -3.35 -12.68
CA SER A 59 -16.65 -3.90 -13.41
C SER A 59 -16.20 -5.26 -12.86
N GLY A 60 -16.72 -5.72 -11.72
CA GLY A 60 -16.28 -6.95 -11.07
C GLY A 60 -14.90 -6.84 -10.40
N ILE A 61 -14.49 -5.63 -10.02
CA ILE A 61 -13.19 -5.34 -9.40
C ILE A 61 -13.38 -5.03 -7.92
N GLU A 62 -12.51 -5.58 -7.07
CA GLU A 62 -12.43 -5.19 -5.67
C GLU A 62 -11.65 -3.87 -5.52
N ILE A 63 -12.16 -2.95 -4.70
CA ILE A 63 -11.32 -1.86 -4.20
C ILE A 63 -10.49 -2.47 -3.07
N VAL A 64 -9.18 -2.57 -3.26
CA VAL A 64 -8.28 -3.22 -2.29
C VAL A 64 -8.15 -2.39 -1.04
N GLY A 65 -7.97 -1.08 -1.22
CA GLY A 65 -7.53 -0.20 -0.17
C GLY A 65 -6.96 1.10 -0.68
N LEU A 66 -6.23 1.78 0.18
CA LEU A 66 -5.62 3.08 -0.09
C LEU A 66 -4.10 3.05 0.11
N HIS A 67 -3.39 3.78 -0.74
CA HIS A 67 -1.96 4.10 -0.56
C HIS A 67 -1.73 5.61 -0.75
N TRP A 68 -0.49 6.08 -0.57
CA TRP A 68 -0.16 7.52 -0.62
C TRP A 68 -1.00 8.42 0.30
N LEU A 69 -1.35 7.89 1.47
CA LEU A 69 -2.34 8.44 2.39
C LEU A 69 -2.15 9.93 2.74
N LEU A 70 -0.90 10.36 2.97
CA LEU A 70 -0.59 11.72 3.43
C LEU A 70 0.04 12.61 2.34
N ALA A 71 0.04 12.16 1.08
CA ALA A 71 0.51 12.98 -0.04
C ALA A 71 -0.37 14.23 -0.23
N SER A 72 -1.67 14.09 0.05
CA SER A 72 -2.67 15.15 -0.03
C SER A 72 -3.73 14.98 1.07
N PRO A 73 -4.25 16.07 1.67
CA PRO A 73 -3.89 17.47 1.44
C PRO A 73 -2.48 17.81 1.92
N LYS A 74 -1.92 18.92 1.42
CA LYS A 74 -0.59 19.37 1.82
C LYS A 74 -0.52 19.74 3.30
N GLY A 75 0.66 19.57 3.89
CA GLY A 75 0.96 19.96 5.28
C GLY A 75 0.56 18.93 6.33
N LEU A 76 0.22 17.71 5.92
CA LEU A 76 0.05 16.57 6.84
C LEU A 76 1.39 15.90 7.12
N TYR A 77 1.59 15.50 8.38
CA TYR A 77 2.86 14.97 8.84
C TYR A 77 2.72 14.27 10.22
N ILE A 78 2.94 12.96 10.27
CA ILE A 78 2.58 12.10 11.42
C ILE A 78 3.53 12.22 12.62
N THR A 79 4.76 12.65 12.40
CA THR A 79 5.79 12.85 13.45
C THR A 79 6.10 14.33 13.71
N HIS A 80 5.22 15.24 13.30
CA HIS A 80 5.53 16.67 13.31
C HIS A 80 5.63 17.26 14.74
N PRO A 81 6.60 18.15 15.00
CA PRO A 81 6.75 18.87 16.26
C PRO A 81 5.54 19.70 16.69
N ASP A 82 4.97 20.39 15.70
CA ASP A 82 3.83 21.27 15.89
C ASP A 82 2.58 20.44 16.16
N GLU A 83 2.02 20.58 17.36
CA GLU A 83 0.84 19.85 17.80
C GLU A 83 -0.38 20.09 16.91
N SER A 84 -0.48 21.25 16.22
CA SER A 84 -1.57 21.51 15.30
C SER A 84 -1.48 20.63 14.05
N ILE A 85 -0.28 20.46 13.49
CA ILE A 85 -0.03 19.58 12.33
C ILE A 85 -0.20 18.12 12.73
N TYR A 86 0.34 17.74 13.89
CA TYR A 86 0.17 16.39 14.43
C TYR A 86 -1.31 16.05 14.65
N SER A 87 -2.08 16.92 15.28
CA SER A 87 -3.52 16.71 15.54
C SER A 87 -4.32 16.65 14.24
N LYS A 88 -4.08 17.60 13.31
CA LYS A 88 -4.72 17.58 11.98
C LYS A 88 -4.43 16.29 11.21
N THR A 89 -3.20 15.79 11.30
CA THR A 89 -2.81 14.53 10.64
C THR A 89 -3.55 13.34 11.24
N ARG A 90 -3.70 13.29 12.56
CA ARG A 90 -4.46 12.23 13.25
C ARG A 90 -5.94 12.26 12.90
N GLU A 91 -6.55 13.45 12.85
CA GLU A 91 -7.94 13.62 12.41
C GLU A 91 -8.13 13.12 10.97
N TYR A 92 -7.24 13.55 10.05
CA TYR A 92 -7.33 13.11 8.66
C TYR A 92 -7.07 11.61 8.48
N PHE A 93 -6.24 11.00 9.33
CA PHE A 93 -6.05 9.55 9.32
C PHE A 93 -7.36 8.81 9.63
N GLN A 94 -8.20 9.34 10.52
CA GLN A 94 -9.55 8.80 10.76
C GLN A 94 -10.48 9.00 9.56
N SER A 95 -10.42 10.17 8.90
CA SER A 95 -11.15 10.41 7.64
C SER A 95 -10.79 9.39 6.56
N LEU A 96 -9.51 9.06 6.42
CA LEU A 96 -9.02 8.05 5.47
C LEU A 96 -9.53 6.65 5.79
N ILE A 97 -9.60 6.26 7.07
CA ILE A 97 -10.16 4.96 7.47
C ILE A 97 -11.64 4.87 7.13
N GLN A 98 -12.40 5.92 7.47
CA GLN A 98 -13.82 5.99 7.13
C GLN A 98 -14.01 5.94 5.62
N PHE A 99 -13.22 6.72 4.86
CA PHE A 99 -13.26 6.72 3.39
C PHE A 99 -12.93 5.34 2.80
N CYS A 100 -11.87 4.67 3.27
CA CYS A 100 -11.49 3.33 2.83
C CYS A 100 -12.65 2.34 3.01
N GLY A 101 -13.24 2.29 4.21
CA GLY A 101 -14.39 1.42 4.49
C GLY A 101 -15.65 1.82 3.70
N ASP A 102 -15.89 3.12 3.48
CA ASP A 102 -16.98 3.65 2.65
C ASP A 102 -16.83 3.31 1.16
N LEU A 103 -15.63 2.98 0.70
CA LEU A 103 -15.42 2.40 -0.63
C LEU A 103 -15.53 0.88 -0.64
N GLY A 104 -15.50 0.24 0.54
CA GLY A 104 -15.40 -1.22 0.67
C GLY A 104 -13.96 -1.74 0.63
N GLY A 105 -12.98 -0.84 0.66
CA GLY A 105 -11.57 -1.17 0.80
C GLY A 105 -11.25 -1.77 2.17
N ARG A 106 -10.18 -2.56 2.20
CA ARG A 106 -9.75 -3.30 3.39
C ARG A 106 -8.35 -2.97 3.85
N VAL A 107 -7.53 -2.31 3.04
CA VAL A 107 -6.12 -2.06 3.34
C VAL A 107 -5.84 -0.56 3.34
N MET A 108 -5.02 -0.09 4.27
CA MET A 108 -4.40 1.24 4.21
C MET A 108 -2.90 1.10 4.37
N ILE A 109 -2.16 1.47 3.33
CA ILE A 109 -0.70 1.39 3.29
C ILE A 109 -0.08 2.64 3.90
N ILE A 110 0.65 2.44 4.99
CA ILE A 110 1.31 3.51 5.74
C ILE A 110 2.76 3.65 5.26
N GLY A 111 2.92 4.05 4.01
CA GLY A 111 4.19 4.43 3.39
C GLY A 111 4.48 5.92 3.58
N SER A 112 3.67 6.76 2.93
CA SER A 112 3.74 8.25 2.94
C SER A 112 5.17 8.81 3.05
N PRO A 113 5.99 8.65 1.99
CA PRO A 113 7.37 9.10 1.97
C PRO A 113 7.52 10.56 2.41
N MET A 114 8.53 10.87 3.22
CA MET A 114 8.76 12.19 3.82
C MET A 114 7.77 12.64 4.90
N GLN A 115 6.45 12.39 4.81
CA GLN A 115 5.46 12.87 5.81
C GLN A 115 5.56 12.19 7.18
N ARG A 116 6.52 11.28 7.36
CA ARG A 116 6.81 10.60 8.62
C ARG A 116 8.24 10.79 9.13
N ASN A 117 9.08 11.53 8.41
CA ASN A 117 10.48 11.70 8.81
C ASN A 117 10.62 12.34 10.20
N ILE A 118 11.65 11.96 10.93
CA ILE A 118 12.11 12.68 12.12
C ILE A 118 12.71 14.00 11.64
N LEU A 119 12.12 15.13 12.05
CA LEU A 119 12.65 16.46 11.76
C LEU A 119 13.88 16.77 12.63
N GLU A 120 14.69 17.72 12.17
CA GLU A 120 15.90 18.14 12.87
C GLU A 120 15.60 18.54 14.32
N GLY A 121 16.43 18.08 15.26
CA GLY A 121 16.28 18.34 16.68
C GLY A 121 15.29 17.45 17.42
N TRP A 122 14.57 16.55 16.73
CA TRP A 122 13.63 15.61 17.36
C TRP A 122 14.25 14.23 17.62
N ASN A 123 13.84 13.61 18.73
CA ASN A 123 14.31 12.29 19.10
C ASN A 123 13.49 11.18 18.41
N LYS A 124 14.20 10.17 17.88
CA LYS A 124 13.60 8.98 17.27
C LYS A 124 12.58 8.28 18.19
N SER A 125 12.84 8.17 19.49
CA SER A 125 11.90 7.53 20.43
C SER A 125 10.59 8.30 20.56
N ASP A 126 10.65 9.63 20.55
CA ASP A 126 9.46 10.47 20.70
C ASP A 126 8.62 10.44 19.42
N CYS A 127 9.28 10.52 18.25
CA CYS A 127 8.62 10.34 16.97
C CYS A 127 8.00 8.95 16.81
N TRP A 128 8.73 7.89 17.23
CA TRP A 128 8.21 6.52 17.25
C TRP A 128 6.94 6.39 18.10
N ASN A 129 6.97 6.92 19.33
CA ASN A 129 5.82 6.89 20.24
C ASN A 129 4.64 7.71 19.71
N ARG A 130 4.88 8.84 19.02
CA ARG A 130 3.82 9.63 18.35
C ARG A 130 3.17 8.87 17.20
N MET A 131 3.96 8.22 16.35
CA MET A 131 3.42 7.36 15.29
C MET A 131 2.58 6.23 15.90
N ARG A 132 3.13 5.55 16.90
CA ARG A 132 2.45 4.45 17.59
C ARG A 132 1.10 4.90 18.16
N ALA A 133 1.08 6.02 18.91
CA ALA A 133 -0.16 6.56 19.47
C ALA A 133 -1.19 6.92 18.38
N THR A 134 -0.75 7.52 17.27
CA THR A 134 -1.62 7.81 16.12
C THR A 134 -2.29 6.55 15.58
N PHE A 135 -1.53 5.47 15.44
CA PHE A 135 -2.07 4.19 14.97
C PHE A 135 -3.00 3.57 16.02
N GLU A 136 -2.56 3.48 17.28
CA GLU A 136 -3.35 2.93 18.39
C GLU A 136 -4.73 3.57 18.50
N ASP A 137 -4.79 4.91 18.46
CA ASP A 137 -6.05 5.66 18.55
C ASP A 137 -6.98 5.45 17.35
N SER A 138 -6.42 4.98 16.22
CA SER A 138 -7.16 4.74 14.98
C SER A 138 -7.70 3.31 14.87
N LEU A 139 -7.22 2.37 15.69
CA LEU A 139 -7.50 0.93 15.53
C LEU A 139 -8.95 0.56 15.81
N TYR A 140 -9.60 1.23 16.77
CA TYR A 140 -11.02 0.99 17.03
C TYR A 140 -11.88 1.29 15.79
N LEU A 141 -11.59 2.40 15.11
CA LEU A 141 -12.30 2.76 13.88
C LEU A 141 -11.91 1.81 12.74
N ALA A 142 -10.63 1.47 12.61
CA ALA A 142 -10.16 0.54 11.59
C ALA A 142 -10.86 -0.82 11.71
N GLU A 143 -10.94 -1.39 12.91
CA GLU A 143 -11.68 -2.63 13.17
C GLU A 143 -13.16 -2.50 12.83
N LYS A 144 -13.82 -1.43 13.30
CA LYS A 144 -15.24 -1.18 13.01
C LYS A 144 -15.53 -1.07 11.51
N MET A 145 -14.60 -0.51 10.75
CA MET A 145 -14.71 -0.34 9.29
C MET A 145 -14.19 -1.55 8.50
N GLY A 146 -13.63 -2.56 9.16
CA GLY A 146 -13.03 -3.73 8.50
C GLY A 146 -11.73 -3.41 7.74
N VAL A 147 -11.03 -2.33 8.12
CA VAL A 147 -9.81 -1.85 7.50
C VAL A 147 -8.59 -2.31 8.30
N PHE A 148 -7.56 -2.76 7.60
CA PHE A 148 -6.26 -3.15 8.12
C PHE A 148 -5.25 -2.05 7.84
N LEU A 149 -4.63 -1.55 8.90
CA LEU A 149 -3.55 -0.57 8.84
C LEU A 149 -2.24 -1.33 8.63
N CYS A 150 -1.63 -1.19 7.45
CA CYS A 150 -0.43 -1.91 7.08
C CYS A 150 0.78 -0.97 7.10
N ILE A 151 1.68 -1.13 8.06
CA ILE A 151 2.91 -0.34 8.12
C ILE A 151 3.92 -0.84 7.08
N GLU A 152 4.46 0.11 6.31
CA GLU A 152 5.43 -0.16 5.26
C GLU A 152 6.82 0.33 5.67
N ALA A 153 7.84 -0.49 5.44
CA ALA A 153 9.22 -0.05 5.45
C ALA A 153 9.59 0.56 4.09
N LEU A 154 10.07 1.80 4.10
CA LEU A 154 10.53 2.47 2.89
C LEU A 154 12.06 2.53 2.87
N SER A 155 12.66 2.68 1.69
CA SER A 155 14.10 2.82 1.58
C SER A 155 14.61 4.09 2.27
N LYS A 156 15.91 4.13 2.62
CA LYS A 156 16.53 5.24 3.37
C LYS A 156 16.52 6.58 2.63
N ASP A 157 16.37 6.57 1.30
CA ASP A 157 16.18 7.79 0.52
C ASP A 157 14.76 8.35 0.62
N GLN A 158 13.79 7.53 1.06
CA GLN A 158 12.38 7.90 1.20
C GLN A 158 11.96 8.16 2.67
N THR A 159 12.66 7.58 3.64
CA THR A 159 12.38 7.78 5.06
C THR A 159 13.61 7.66 5.95
N ASN A 160 13.60 8.33 7.11
CA ASN A 160 14.60 8.16 8.18
C ASN A 160 14.05 7.44 9.44
N ILE A 161 12.81 6.95 9.37
CA ILE A 161 12.16 6.14 10.41
C ILE A 161 11.36 5.01 9.73
N ILE A 162 11.39 3.81 10.32
CA ILE A 162 10.80 2.60 9.71
C ILE A 162 11.38 2.41 8.30
N SER A 163 12.71 2.36 8.25
CA SER A 163 13.47 2.20 7.00
C SER A 163 13.88 0.75 6.72
N THR A 164 13.42 -0.18 7.55
CA THR A 164 13.64 -1.63 7.39
C THR A 164 12.38 -2.40 7.80
N CYS A 165 12.17 -3.57 7.22
CA CYS A 165 11.06 -4.44 7.57
C CYS A 165 11.16 -4.89 9.04
N ASP A 166 12.36 -5.00 9.59
CA ASP A 166 12.57 -5.28 11.03
C ASP A 166 11.94 -4.19 11.92
N GLU A 167 12.11 -2.91 11.55
CA GLU A 167 11.47 -1.80 12.26
C GLU A 167 9.95 -1.85 12.07
N ALA A 168 9.45 -2.15 10.87
CA ALA A 168 8.00 -2.31 10.63
C ALA A 168 7.41 -3.42 11.50
N ARG A 169 8.03 -4.60 11.53
CA ARG A 169 7.61 -5.73 12.38
C ARG A 169 7.70 -5.40 13.87
N LYS A 170 8.72 -4.64 14.29
CA LYS A 170 8.81 -4.16 15.67
C LYS A 170 7.60 -3.28 16.05
N MET A 171 7.19 -2.36 15.17
CA MET A 171 5.98 -1.54 15.40
C MET A 171 4.73 -2.41 15.51
N VAL A 172 4.58 -3.42 14.64
CA VAL A 172 3.46 -4.37 14.70
C VAL A 172 3.44 -5.13 16.03
N GLN A 173 4.59 -5.63 16.49
CA GLN A 173 4.70 -6.34 17.76
C GLN A 173 4.40 -5.45 18.97
N GLU A 174 4.80 -4.18 18.94
CA GLU A 174 4.52 -3.24 20.03
C GLU A 174 3.05 -2.84 20.12
N ILE A 175 2.38 -2.66 18.98
CA ILE A 175 0.94 -2.33 18.92
C ILE A 175 0.08 -3.56 19.20
N ASN A 176 0.48 -4.73 18.69
CA ASN A 176 -0.15 -6.04 18.93
C ASN A 176 -1.68 -6.03 18.77
N HIS A 177 -2.17 -5.60 17.61
CA HIS A 177 -3.60 -5.52 17.31
C HIS A 177 -3.94 -6.27 16.01
N PRO A 178 -5.06 -7.02 15.93
CA PRO A 178 -5.40 -7.82 14.74
C PRO A 178 -5.56 -6.99 13.45
N HIS A 179 -5.97 -5.72 13.57
CA HIS A 179 -6.11 -4.78 12.45
C HIS A 179 -4.87 -3.91 12.18
N PHE A 180 -3.75 -4.14 12.89
CA PHE A 180 -2.46 -3.51 12.59
C PHE A 180 -1.48 -4.57 12.10
N LYS A 181 -1.04 -4.45 10.86
CA LYS A 181 -0.27 -5.45 10.13
C LYS A 181 0.94 -4.83 9.45
N THR A 182 1.81 -5.66 8.91
CA THR A 182 2.90 -5.21 8.06
C THR A 182 2.63 -5.54 6.59
N MET A 183 3.40 -4.91 5.73
CA MET A 183 3.49 -5.25 4.32
C MET A 183 4.95 -5.28 3.87
N VAL A 184 5.23 -5.84 2.68
CA VAL A 184 6.57 -5.80 2.06
C VAL A 184 6.47 -5.20 0.66
N ASP A 185 7.25 -4.14 0.43
CA ASP A 185 7.43 -3.51 -0.89
C ASP A 185 8.72 -4.06 -1.51
N VAL A 186 8.63 -4.57 -2.73
CA VAL A 186 9.76 -5.27 -3.36
C VAL A 186 10.91 -4.33 -3.68
N CYS A 187 10.65 -3.11 -4.16
CA CYS A 187 11.68 -2.13 -4.51
C CYS A 187 12.40 -1.63 -3.26
N SER A 188 11.66 -1.19 -2.24
CA SER A 188 12.20 -0.73 -0.95
C SER A 188 12.93 -1.87 -0.24
N GLY A 189 12.32 -3.05 -0.17
CA GLY A 189 12.91 -4.24 0.44
C GLY A 189 14.16 -4.74 -0.28
N SER A 190 14.29 -4.48 -1.59
CA SER A 190 15.51 -4.82 -2.34
C SER A 190 16.76 -4.04 -1.91
N THR A 191 16.58 -2.98 -1.12
CA THR A 191 17.68 -2.18 -0.56
C THR A 191 18.19 -2.71 0.79
N GLU A 192 17.52 -3.70 1.37
CA GLU A 192 17.94 -4.33 2.62
C GLU A 192 19.02 -5.42 2.38
N GLU A 193 19.74 -5.78 3.45
CA GLU A 193 20.85 -6.74 3.39
C GLU A 193 20.37 -8.19 3.15
N VAL A 194 19.13 -8.49 3.51
CA VAL A 194 18.51 -9.80 3.30
C VAL A 194 17.62 -9.78 2.06
N THR A 195 17.36 -10.96 1.48
CA THR A 195 16.55 -11.05 0.27
C THR A 195 15.09 -10.70 0.56
N VAL A 196 14.38 -10.18 -0.44
CA VAL A 196 12.93 -9.90 -0.34
C VAL A 196 12.13 -11.14 0.07
N SER A 197 12.48 -12.32 -0.45
CA SER A 197 11.89 -13.60 -0.02
C SER A 197 12.08 -13.85 1.48
N GLN A 198 13.23 -13.50 2.04
CA GLN A 198 13.45 -13.62 3.49
C GLN A 198 12.61 -12.59 4.25
N LEU A 199 12.52 -11.35 3.79
CA LEU A 199 11.66 -10.31 4.39
C LEU A 199 10.18 -10.74 4.46
N ILE A 200 9.69 -11.37 3.38
CA ILE A 200 8.35 -11.95 3.30
C ILE A 200 8.18 -13.06 4.35
N LYS A 201 9.12 -14.00 4.43
CA LYS A 201 9.09 -15.11 5.41
C LYS A 201 9.12 -14.60 6.85
N ASP A 202 9.98 -13.62 7.14
CA ASP A 202 10.15 -13.04 8.47
C ASP A 202 8.93 -12.25 8.94
N SER A 203 8.10 -11.77 8.01
CA SER A 203 6.85 -11.09 8.31
C SER A 203 5.75 -12.04 8.80
N GLY A 204 5.86 -13.33 8.51
CA GLY A 204 4.98 -14.39 9.05
C GLY A 204 3.49 -14.07 8.91
N GLN A 205 2.72 -14.33 9.98
CA GLN A 205 1.27 -14.10 10.03
C GLN A 205 0.84 -12.62 9.99
N ASP A 206 1.80 -11.70 10.10
CA ASP A 206 1.51 -10.27 10.09
C ASP A 206 1.65 -9.65 8.69
N LEU A 207 2.13 -10.42 7.70
CA LEU A 207 2.17 -10.00 6.31
C LEU A 207 0.77 -9.95 5.71
N TYR A 208 0.24 -8.75 5.48
CA TYR A 208 -1.13 -8.57 4.98
C TYR A 208 -1.19 -8.03 3.55
N HIS A 209 -0.13 -7.36 3.08
CA HIS A 209 -0.06 -6.79 1.74
C HIS A 209 1.35 -6.93 1.16
N VAL A 210 1.45 -7.03 -0.17
CA VAL A 210 2.73 -7.01 -0.89
C VAL A 210 2.62 -6.08 -2.08
N HIS A 211 3.49 -5.07 -2.12
CA HIS A 211 3.67 -4.24 -3.30
C HIS A 211 4.76 -4.81 -4.19
N VAL A 212 4.47 -4.93 -5.48
CA VAL A 212 5.37 -5.45 -6.50
C VAL A 212 5.72 -4.36 -7.52
N ASN A 213 6.90 -3.80 -7.33
CA ASN A 213 7.67 -2.95 -8.24
C ASN A 213 9.04 -3.59 -8.44
N ASP A 214 9.60 -3.44 -9.62
CA ASP A 214 11.00 -3.80 -9.84
C ASP A 214 11.92 -2.78 -9.15
N ALA A 215 13.13 -3.18 -8.79
CA ALA A 215 14.10 -2.33 -8.09
C ALA A 215 14.49 -1.09 -8.92
N ASN A 216 14.24 -1.11 -10.23
CA ASN A 216 14.38 0.07 -11.10
C ASN A 216 13.17 1.03 -11.06
N LYS A 217 12.23 0.85 -10.12
CA LYS A 217 11.00 1.63 -9.92
C LYS A 217 9.90 1.42 -10.97
N ARG A 218 10.10 0.50 -11.91
CA ARG A 218 9.12 0.14 -12.95
C ARG A 218 8.29 -1.06 -12.52
N GLY A 219 7.32 -1.43 -13.34
CA GLY A 219 6.50 -2.61 -13.08
C GLY A 219 7.29 -3.93 -13.10
N PRO A 220 6.79 -4.99 -12.45
CA PRO A 220 7.32 -6.34 -12.59
C PRO A 220 7.51 -6.73 -14.06
N GLY A 221 8.68 -7.32 -14.38
CA GLY A 221 9.05 -7.71 -15.74
C GLY A 221 9.75 -6.62 -16.57
N PHE A 222 9.84 -5.39 -16.06
CA PHE A 222 10.53 -4.28 -16.74
C PHE A 222 11.95 -4.02 -16.22
N GLY A 223 12.46 -4.87 -15.33
CA GLY A 223 13.82 -4.81 -14.82
C GLY A 223 14.42 -6.19 -14.56
N LYS A 224 15.11 -6.34 -13.44
CA LYS A 224 15.92 -7.55 -13.13
C LYS A 224 15.59 -8.17 -11.77
N THR A 225 14.56 -7.66 -11.08
CA THR A 225 14.14 -8.24 -9.81
C THR A 225 13.70 -9.69 -10.01
N ASP A 226 14.15 -10.58 -9.14
CA ASP A 226 13.78 -12.00 -9.17
C ASP A 226 12.39 -12.23 -8.58
N PHE A 227 11.36 -11.95 -9.38
CA PHE A 227 9.99 -12.23 -8.99
C PHE A 227 9.64 -13.72 -8.93
N ASN A 228 10.46 -14.63 -9.50
CA ASN A 228 10.24 -16.07 -9.32
C ASN A 228 10.40 -16.44 -7.84
N SER A 229 11.46 -15.96 -7.20
CA SER A 229 11.68 -16.17 -5.76
C SER A 229 10.61 -15.51 -4.89
N VAL A 230 10.13 -14.32 -5.27
CA VAL A 230 9.03 -13.63 -4.56
C VAL A 230 7.74 -14.44 -4.63
N ILE A 231 7.27 -14.78 -5.84
CA ILE A 231 6.03 -15.53 -6.05
C ILE A 231 6.12 -16.94 -5.47
N SER A 232 7.25 -17.64 -5.64
CA SER A 232 7.48 -18.96 -5.01
C SER A 232 7.35 -18.88 -3.49
N THR A 233 7.96 -17.86 -2.89
CA THR A 233 7.90 -17.66 -1.44
C THR A 233 6.47 -17.39 -0.97
N LEU A 234 5.71 -16.55 -1.68
CA LEU A 234 4.32 -16.27 -1.35
C LEU A 234 3.45 -17.53 -1.42
N ARG A 235 3.72 -18.43 -2.37
CA ARG A 235 3.05 -19.75 -2.42
C ARG A 235 3.47 -20.67 -1.29
N GLU A 236 4.76 -20.73 -0.97
CA GLU A 236 5.31 -21.55 0.12
C GLU A 236 4.68 -21.21 1.47
N ILE A 237 4.39 -19.93 1.72
CA ILE A 237 3.72 -19.46 2.94
C ILE A 237 2.19 -19.42 2.83
N GLU A 238 1.63 -19.97 1.75
CA GLU A 238 0.18 -20.01 1.49
C GLU A 238 -0.47 -18.61 1.54
N TYR A 239 0.18 -17.60 0.98
CA TYR A 239 -0.31 -16.22 1.00
C TYR A 239 -1.64 -16.05 0.24
N GLU A 240 -2.67 -15.58 0.95
CA GLU A 240 -4.04 -15.46 0.42
C GLU A 240 -4.47 -14.01 0.12
N HIS A 241 -3.64 -13.01 0.44
CA HIS A 241 -3.98 -11.60 0.26
C HIS A 241 -3.51 -11.06 -1.11
N TYR A 242 -3.37 -9.73 -1.21
CA TYR A 242 -3.12 -9.00 -2.44
C TYR A 242 -1.63 -8.80 -2.73
N VAL A 243 -1.27 -9.10 -3.97
CA VAL A 243 0.00 -8.73 -4.60
C VAL A 243 -0.31 -7.59 -5.57
N SER A 244 -0.01 -6.35 -5.17
CA SER A 244 -0.43 -5.14 -5.90
C SER A 244 0.72 -4.53 -6.68
N VAL A 245 0.52 -4.30 -7.97
CA VAL A 245 1.46 -3.58 -8.84
C VAL A 245 1.37 -2.09 -8.53
N GLU A 246 2.40 -1.59 -7.85
CA GLU A 246 2.66 -0.17 -7.60
C GLU A 246 3.97 0.19 -8.30
N VAL A 247 4.03 1.31 -9.01
CA VAL A 247 5.24 1.73 -9.75
C VAL A 247 5.54 3.19 -9.47
N PHE A 248 6.80 3.61 -9.61
CA PHE A 248 7.18 5.03 -9.47
C PHE A 248 7.77 5.63 -10.76
N ASP A 249 7.94 4.80 -11.80
CA ASP A 249 8.24 5.23 -13.17
C ASP A 249 7.05 4.85 -14.06
N PHE A 250 6.32 5.86 -14.54
CA PHE A 250 5.09 5.71 -15.31
C PHE A 250 5.34 5.51 -16.82
N SER A 251 6.59 5.22 -17.22
CA SER A 251 6.96 4.94 -18.60
C SER A 251 6.91 3.43 -18.96
N PRO A 252 6.43 3.07 -20.18
CA PRO A 252 6.11 3.96 -21.29
C PRO A 252 4.69 4.54 -21.24
N ASP A 253 3.71 3.78 -20.74
CA ASP A 253 2.31 4.18 -20.61
C ASP A 253 1.58 3.23 -19.65
N PRO A 254 0.46 3.66 -19.02
CA PRO A 254 -0.27 2.85 -18.05
C PRO A 254 -0.75 1.50 -18.59
N ARG A 255 -1.13 1.42 -19.87
CA ARG A 255 -1.66 0.17 -20.43
C ARG A 255 -0.57 -0.88 -20.53
N THR A 256 0.62 -0.48 -21.00
CA THR A 256 1.79 -1.34 -21.10
C THR A 256 2.27 -1.80 -19.72
N ILE A 257 2.29 -0.90 -18.73
CA ILE A 257 2.68 -1.23 -17.35
C ILE A 257 1.72 -2.28 -16.76
N ALA A 258 0.43 -1.98 -16.72
CA ALA A 258 -0.57 -2.86 -16.13
C ALA A 258 -0.61 -4.24 -16.80
N ALA A 259 -0.73 -4.27 -18.14
CA ALA A 259 -0.82 -5.54 -18.87
C ALA A 259 0.47 -6.35 -18.79
N GLY A 260 1.63 -5.68 -18.96
CA GLY A 260 2.93 -6.32 -18.93
C GLY A 260 3.22 -6.94 -17.56
N SER A 261 2.99 -6.20 -16.49
CA SER A 261 3.26 -6.67 -15.12
C SER A 261 2.33 -7.80 -14.70
N LEU A 262 1.02 -7.71 -14.98
CA LEU A 262 0.10 -8.80 -14.66
C LEU A 262 0.46 -10.09 -15.41
N HIS A 263 0.69 -10.00 -16.72
CA HIS A 263 1.05 -11.17 -17.52
C HIS A 263 2.36 -11.81 -17.07
N TYR A 264 3.35 -10.99 -16.70
CA TYR A 264 4.62 -11.46 -16.18
C TYR A 264 4.44 -12.24 -14.86
N LEU A 265 3.71 -11.67 -13.89
CA LEU A 265 3.46 -12.31 -12.59
C LEU A 265 2.62 -13.59 -12.73
N LYS A 266 1.52 -13.55 -13.50
CA LYS A 266 0.69 -14.73 -13.76
C LYS A 266 1.45 -15.81 -14.53
N GLY A 267 2.38 -15.43 -15.41
CA GLY A 267 3.25 -16.38 -16.11
C GLY A 267 4.14 -17.17 -15.15
N ILE A 268 4.75 -16.48 -14.18
CA ILE A 268 5.53 -17.10 -13.11
C ILE A 268 4.65 -18.04 -12.26
N ASP A 269 3.51 -17.53 -11.79
CA ASP A 269 2.60 -18.28 -10.93
C ASP A 269 2.04 -19.54 -11.62
N SER A 270 1.69 -19.43 -12.91
CA SER A 270 1.23 -20.57 -13.71
C SER A 270 2.32 -21.63 -13.90
N ALA A 271 3.58 -21.21 -14.10
CA ALA A 271 4.71 -22.13 -14.25
C ALA A 271 5.01 -22.88 -12.95
N LEU A 272 4.84 -22.23 -11.79
CA LEU A 272 4.99 -22.87 -10.48
C LEU A 272 3.85 -23.86 -10.17
N SER A 273 2.65 -23.66 -10.72
CA SER A 273 1.53 -24.63 -10.58
C SER A 273 1.70 -25.91 -11.39
N HIS A 274 2.52 -25.89 -12.45
CA HIS A 274 2.71 -27.02 -13.36
C HIS A 274 4.22 -27.25 -13.58
N PRO A 275 4.95 -27.72 -12.55
CA PRO A 275 6.36 -28.03 -12.71
C PRO A 275 6.52 -29.13 -13.77
N VAL A 276 7.33 -28.84 -14.79
CA VAL A 276 7.68 -29.77 -15.89
C VAL A 276 8.49 -30.94 -15.36
#